data_AF-A0AAV3QDM9-F1
#
_entry.id   AF-A0AAV3QDM9-F1
#
_cell.length_a   1.000
_cell.length_b   1.000
_cell.length_c   1.000
_cell.angle_alpha   90.00
_cell.angle_beta   90.00
_cell.angle_gamma   90.00
#
_symmetry.space_group_name_H-M   'P 1'
#
loop_
_entity.id
_entity.type
_entity.pdbx_description
1 polymer ?
#
loop_
_entity_poly.entity_id
_entity_poly.type
_entity_poly.pdbx_seq_one_letter_code
_entity_poly.pdbx_strand_id
1 'polypeptide(L)'
;MAAPPPLSTTSISKLLTPNPSPTTSARILNILKIKPLSESNHHLKKLTITLKPPPFSSFTNKISTLRKTHLKFSTIKSMFTGIVEEMGHVKDIGYEKIQESNDFGFENQESRKIGYQKNEESKDIGYENDESFVMTIKAKTILEGIHLGDSIAVNGTCLTVTSFDTELLEFTVGLAPETLRKTSLVELGRGSVVNLERAVCPSTRMGGHFVQGHVDGTGEIVSLTPEGDSLWVKVRVEKELLRYIVPKGFIAVDGASLTVVDVFDDEGCFNFMLVAYTQNNIVIPLKKVGQKVNVEVDILGKYVERLLSSGFLENLKSS
;
A
#
# COMPACT_ATOMS: atom_id res chain seq x y z
N MET A 1 -35.29 -47.54 -16.67
CA MET A 1 -34.23 -47.73 -15.65
C MET A 1 -34.02 -49.23 -15.51
N ALA A 2 -32.94 -49.74 -16.10
CA ALA A 2 -32.53 -51.14 -16.03
C ALA A 2 -31.05 -51.14 -15.67
N ALA A 3 -30.68 -51.81 -14.59
CA ALA A 3 -29.31 -51.90 -14.09
C ALA A 3 -28.54 -53.02 -14.82
N PRO A 4 -27.23 -52.87 -15.08
CA PRO A 4 -26.42 -53.94 -15.63
C PRO A 4 -25.95 -54.94 -14.54
N PRO A 5 -25.66 -56.21 -14.91
CA PRO A 5 -25.31 -57.29 -14.00
C PRO A 5 -23.83 -57.28 -13.56
N PRO A 6 -23.45 -58.02 -12.50
CA PRO A 6 -22.11 -57.99 -11.93
C PRO A 6 -21.16 -58.95 -12.65
N LEU A 7 -19.88 -58.60 -12.73
CA LEU A 7 -18.81 -59.50 -13.16
C LEU A 7 -18.00 -59.98 -11.97
N SER A 8 -17.80 -61.30 -11.95
CA SER A 8 -17.24 -62.11 -10.88
C SER A 8 -15.72 -62.07 -10.80
N THR A 9 -15.28 -62.31 -9.58
CA THR A 9 -13.93 -62.52 -9.05
C THR A 9 -13.17 -63.69 -9.68
N THR A 10 -11.87 -63.50 -9.94
CA THR A 10 -10.88 -64.59 -9.88
C THR A 10 -9.65 -64.11 -9.14
N SER A 11 -9.42 -64.73 -8.00
CA SER A 11 -8.32 -64.50 -7.06
C SER A 11 -7.07 -65.27 -7.50
N ILE A 12 -5.90 -64.62 -7.52
CA ILE A 12 -4.62 -65.29 -7.22
C ILE A 12 -3.83 -64.41 -6.24
N SER A 13 -3.82 -64.86 -5.00
CA SER A 13 -2.97 -64.44 -3.90
C SER A 13 -1.61 -65.11 -3.96
N LYS A 14 -0.53 -64.35 -3.79
CA LYS A 14 0.66 -64.68 -2.96
C LYS A 14 1.51 -63.42 -2.84
N LEU A 15 1.38 -62.74 -1.69
CA LEU A 15 2.34 -62.75 -0.58
C LEU A 15 3.72 -62.17 -0.96
N LEU A 16 3.98 -60.95 -0.49
CA LEU A 16 5.10 -60.68 0.42
C LEU A 16 4.91 -59.32 1.12
N THR A 17 5.23 -59.36 2.41
CA THR A 17 4.91 -58.45 3.52
C THR A 17 5.62 -57.10 3.51
N PRO A 18 5.17 -56.13 4.34
CA PRO A 18 5.63 -54.74 4.28
C PRO A 18 6.97 -54.59 5.01
N ASN A 19 7.85 -53.76 4.46
CA ASN A 19 9.08 -53.34 5.13
C ASN A 19 9.00 -51.82 5.38
N PRO A 20 9.08 -51.34 6.64
CA PRO A 20 9.16 -49.93 6.93
C PRO A 20 10.62 -49.45 6.98
N SER A 21 10.78 -48.13 6.78
CA SER A 21 11.96 -47.27 7.02
C SER A 21 12.88 -46.97 5.82
N PRO A 22 13.65 -45.86 5.81
CA PRO A 22 13.56 -44.63 6.63
C PRO A 22 13.47 -43.33 5.77
N THR A 23 13.18 -42.23 6.46
CA THR A 23 13.38 -40.84 6.03
C THR A 23 14.72 -40.60 5.34
N THR A 24 14.73 -39.95 4.16
CA THR A 24 15.94 -39.27 3.64
C THR A 24 15.56 -38.08 2.76
N SER A 25 15.46 -36.93 3.42
CA SER A 25 15.86 -35.64 2.86
C SER A 25 17.35 -35.73 2.51
N ALA A 26 17.71 -35.81 1.22
CA ALA A 26 19.08 -35.58 0.73
C ALA A 26 19.14 -35.57 -0.81
N ARG A 27 18.63 -34.51 -1.44
CA ARG A 27 19.08 -34.08 -2.77
C ARG A 27 19.20 -32.57 -2.78
N ILE A 28 20.31 -32.10 -2.23
CA ILE A 28 21.09 -30.89 -2.56
C ILE A 28 22.15 -30.80 -1.46
N LEU A 29 23.34 -31.33 -1.72
CA LEU A 29 24.57 -30.95 -1.03
C LEU A 29 25.76 -31.56 -1.77
N ASN A 30 26.34 -30.79 -2.68
CA ASN A 30 27.74 -30.97 -3.07
C ASN A 30 28.32 -29.73 -3.77
N ILE A 31 28.36 -28.60 -3.04
CA ILE A 31 29.40 -27.58 -3.21
C ILE A 31 29.77 -27.12 -1.80
N LEU A 32 30.91 -27.60 -1.31
CA LEU A 32 31.84 -27.00 -0.34
C LEU A 32 32.66 -28.14 0.27
N LYS A 33 33.78 -28.47 -0.38
CA LYS A 33 34.86 -29.27 0.22
C LYS A 33 35.61 -28.38 1.20
N ILE A 34 35.49 -28.65 2.49
CA ILE A 34 36.46 -28.19 3.50
C ILE A 34 37.26 -29.42 3.96
N LYS A 35 38.58 -29.37 3.77
CA LYS A 35 39.55 -30.34 4.29
C LYS A 35 39.63 -30.23 5.83
N PRO A 36 39.83 -31.33 6.57
CA PRO A 36 40.14 -31.25 7.99
C PRO A 36 41.63 -30.94 8.18
N LEU A 37 41.95 -30.03 9.09
CA LEU A 37 43.29 -29.87 9.64
C LEU A 37 43.23 -30.04 11.16
N SER A 38 44.16 -30.86 11.62
CA SER A 38 44.36 -31.40 12.95
C SER A 38 44.59 -30.36 14.04
N GLU A 39 44.24 -30.73 15.27
CA GLU A 39 44.66 -30.08 16.50
C GLU A 39 46.19 -30.03 16.64
N SER A 40 46.72 -28.87 17.00
CA SER A 40 47.86 -28.76 17.93
C SER A 40 48.01 -27.32 18.45
N ASN A 41 48.09 -27.20 19.78
CA ASN A 41 48.27 -25.99 20.58
C ASN A 41 49.52 -25.16 20.20
N HIS A 42 49.41 -23.82 20.17
CA HIS A 42 50.21 -22.86 20.98
C HIS A 42 50.06 -21.38 20.53
N HIS A 43 49.89 -20.50 21.53
CA HIS A 43 50.10 -19.04 21.56
C HIS A 43 49.22 -18.08 20.73
N LEU A 44 48.10 -17.67 21.32
CA LEU A 44 47.41 -16.42 20.98
C LEU A 44 48.08 -15.20 21.65
N LYS A 45 48.64 -14.28 20.86
CA LYS A 45 48.81 -12.87 21.26
C LYS A 45 47.46 -12.16 21.07
N LYS A 46 46.80 -11.80 22.17
CA LYS A 46 45.58 -10.99 22.20
C LYS A 46 45.94 -9.52 21.95
N LEU A 47 45.58 -8.98 20.79
CA LEU A 47 45.60 -7.53 20.57
C LEU A 47 44.23 -6.97 21.00
N THR A 48 44.17 -6.44 22.23
CA THR A 48 42.99 -5.74 22.74
C THR A 48 43.11 -4.26 22.38
N ILE A 49 42.26 -3.78 21.48
CA ILE A 49 42.12 -2.33 21.22
C ILE A 49 41.16 -1.78 22.27
N THR A 50 41.69 -1.09 23.27
CA THR A 50 40.92 -0.39 24.31
C THR A 50 40.80 1.08 23.92
N LEU A 51 39.62 1.52 23.48
CA LEU A 51 39.32 2.95 23.32
C LEU A 51 39.03 3.55 24.71
N LYS A 52 39.91 4.43 25.19
CA LYS A 52 39.69 5.23 26.40
C LYS A 52 38.66 6.34 26.10
N PRO A 53 37.63 6.55 26.94
CA PRO A 53 36.83 7.77 26.88
C PRO A 53 37.64 8.97 27.41
N PRO A 54 37.38 10.20 26.93
CA PRO A 54 38.05 11.40 27.41
C PRO A 54 37.64 11.73 28.86
N PRO A 55 38.48 12.49 29.60
CA PRO A 55 38.26 12.72 31.02
C PRO A 55 37.08 13.68 31.27
N PHE A 56 36.15 13.26 32.11
CA PHE A 56 35.15 14.13 32.72
C PHE A 56 35.85 15.07 33.71
N SER A 57 35.91 16.36 33.39
CA SER A 57 36.16 17.40 34.39
C SER A 57 34.83 17.86 34.99
N SER A 58 34.86 18.03 36.31
CA SER A 58 33.77 18.46 37.17
C SER A 58 33.25 19.85 36.82
N PHE A 59 31.95 19.97 36.57
CA PHE A 59 31.21 21.20 36.87
C PHE A 59 29.90 20.83 37.56
N THR A 60 29.84 21.19 38.83
CA THR A 60 28.67 21.10 39.70
C THR A 60 27.70 22.25 39.42
N ASN A 61 26.41 21.94 39.60
CA ASN A 61 25.30 22.83 39.93
C ASN A 61 24.93 23.99 38.98
N LYS A 62 23.88 23.75 38.18
CA LYS A 62 22.68 24.60 38.12
C LYS A 62 21.51 23.83 37.52
N ILE A 63 20.82 23.05 38.36
CA ILE A 63 19.47 22.57 38.05
C ILE A 63 18.52 23.67 38.51
N SER A 64 18.08 24.50 37.55
CA SER A 64 16.88 25.32 37.72
C SER A 64 16.03 25.16 36.46
N THR A 65 14.97 24.37 36.62
CA THR A 65 13.67 24.55 35.94
C THR A 65 13.68 24.62 34.42
N LEU A 66 14.03 23.53 33.74
CA LEU A 66 13.68 23.33 32.33
C LEU A 66 12.43 22.43 32.27
N ARG A 67 11.30 23.06 31.94
CA ARG A 67 10.03 22.41 31.60
C ARG A 67 10.30 21.24 30.65
N LYS A 68 9.81 20.05 31.00
CA LYS A 68 9.64 18.95 30.06
C LYS A 68 8.67 19.39 28.96
N THR A 69 9.18 19.98 27.89
CA THR A 69 8.46 20.00 26.62
C THR A 69 8.55 18.58 26.09
N HIS A 70 7.45 17.83 26.24
CA HIS A 70 7.25 16.60 25.50
C HIS A 70 7.20 17.00 24.02
N LEU A 71 8.33 16.97 23.33
CA LEU A 71 8.36 16.96 21.88
C LEU A 71 7.65 15.67 21.47
N LYS A 72 6.35 15.79 21.15
CA LYS A 72 5.61 14.76 20.42
C LYS A 72 6.32 14.64 19.08
N PHE A 73 7.24 13.70 18.94
CA PHE A 73 7.63 13.22 17.63
C PHE A 73 6.34 12.72 16.97
N SER A 74 5.88 13.41 15.93
CA SER A 74 4.88 12.85 15.03
C SER A 74 5.55 11.65 14.37
N THR A 75 5.31 10.46 14.90
CA THR A 75 5.67 9.20 14.24
C THR A 75 5.15 9.32 12.81
N ILE A 76 6.03 9.19 11.82
CA ILE A 76 5.65 9.28 10.40
C ILE A 76 4.62 8.18 10.14
N LYS A 77 3.35 8.58 10.06
CA LYS A 77 2.22 7.74 9.67
C LYS A 77 2.06 7.91 8.16
N SER A 78 2.83 7.20 7.34
CA SER A 78 2.68 7.27 5.87
C SER A 78 2.66 5.91 5.19
N MET A 79 2.35 4.85 5.95
CA MET A 79 2.19 3.51 5.43
C MET A 79 0.76 3.03 5.65
N PHE A 80 0.31 2.14 4.77
CA PHE A 80 -1.03 1.55 4.74
C PHE A 80 -0.90 0.04 4.54
N THR A 81 -2.00 -0.67 4.70
CA THR A 81 -2.08 -2.13 4.50
C THR A 81 -2.88 -2.52 3.27
N GLY A 82 -3.65 -1.58 2.73
CA GLY A 82 -4.63 -1.81 1.70
C GLY A 82 -5.92 -2.46 2.23
N ILE A 83 -6.18 -2.37 3.53
CA ILE A 83 -7.44 -2.82 4.12
C ILE A 83 -8.33 -1.59 4.29
N VAL A 84 -9.26 -1.41 3.35
CA VAL A 84 -10.20 -0.30 3.35
C VAL A 84 -11.06 -0.34 4.62
N GLU A 85 -11.08 0.78 5.35
CA GLU A 85 -11.79 0.90 6.63
C GLU A 85 -13.24 1.37 6.45
N GLU A 86 -13.48 2.23 5.45
CA GLU A 86 -14.83 2.64 5.05
C GLU A 86 -14.86 3.19 3.63
N MET A 87 -16.08 3.33 3.10
CA MET A 87 -16.35 4.09 1.88
C MET A 87 -16.86 5.49 2.23
N GLY A 88 -16.07 6.51 1.91
CA GLY A 88 -16.43 7.91 2.06
C GLY A 88 -17.16 8.48 0.85
N HIS A 89 -17.71 9.69 0.99
CA HIS A 89 -18.41 10.39 -0.08
C HIS A 89 -17.82 11.77 -0.30
N VAL A 90 -17.41 12.08 -1.53
CA VAL A 90 -16.91 13.41 -1.90
C VAL A 90 -18.04 14.43 -1.75
N LYS A 91 -17.91 15.37 -0.81
CA LYS A 91 -18.85 16.48 -0.63
C LYS A 91 -18.55 17.61 -1.61
N ASP A 92 -17.27 17.95 -1.74
CA ASP A 92 -16.80 19.02 -2.60
C ASP A 92 -15.41 18.71 -3.15
N ILE A 93 -15.10 19.26 -4.32
CA ILE A 93 -13.83 19.10 -5.00
C ILE A 93 -13.63 20.25 -5.99
N GLY A 94 -12.47 20.92 -5.93
CA GLY A 94 -12.16 22.03 -6.82
C GLY A 94 -11.03 22.91 -6.31
N TYR A 95 -10.77 24.01 -7.01
CA TYR A 95 -9.81 25.02 -6.60
C TYR A 95 -10.35 25.88 -5.47
N GLU A 96 -9.57 26.02 -4.40
CA GLU A 96 -9.82 26.97 -3.32
C GLU A 96 -9.19 28.31 -3.69
N LYS A 97 -10.01 29.37 -3.73
CA LYS A 97 -9.50 30.73 -3.88
C LYS A 97 -9.00 31.24 -2.53
N ILE A 98 -7.71 31.54 -2.45
CA ILE A 98 -7.18 32.33 -1.34
C ILE A 98 -7.69 33.76 -1.53
N GLN A 99 -8.67 34.18 -0.73
CA GLN A 99 -8.97 35.60 -0.61
C GLN A 99 -7.84 36.24 0.21
N GLU A 100 -7.05 37.11 -0.42
CA GLU A 100 -6.14 38.01 0.30
C GLU A 100 -6.98 38.94 1.20
N SER A 101 -7.18 38.56 2.46
CA SER A 101 -7.63 39.50 3.47
C SER A 101 -6.43 40.34 3.92
N ASN A 102 -6.22 41.47 3.26
CA ASN A 102 -5.56 42.61 3.90
C ASN A 102 -6.47 43.09 5.03
N ASP A 103 -6.41 42.46 6.21
CA ASP A 103 -6.70 43.20 7.43
C ASP A 103 -6.05 42.57 8.68
N PHE A 104 -5.39 43.44 9.42
CA PHE A 104 -4.72 43.17 10.69
C PHE A 104 -5.80 43.15 11.79
N GLY A 105 -6.19 41.97 12.27
CA GLY A 105 -7.18 41.90 13.35
C GLY A 105 -7.34 40.50 13.95
N PHE A 106 -6.91 40.34 15.20
CA PHE A 106 -7.31 39.22 16.05
C PHE A 106 -8.82 39.33 16.34
N GLU A 107 -9.63 38.37 15.90
CA GLU A 107 -10.60 37.66 16.75
C GLU A 107 -11.43 36.59 16.00
N ASN A 108 -11.62 35.49 16.73
CA ASN A 108 -12.67 34.47 16.70
C ASN A 108 -12.85 33.51 15.51
N GLN A 109 -12.74 32.24 15.88
CA GLN A 109 -13.16 31.05 15.16
C GLN A 109 -14.67 31.11 14.89
N GLU A 110 -15.06 31.34 13.64
CA GLU A 110 -16.33 30.84 13.11
C GLU A 110 -16.34 30.91 11.57
N SER A 111 -16.54 29.76 10.94
CA SER A 111 -17.13 29.61 9.61
C SER A 111 -16.52 30.43 8.46
N ARG A 112 -15.32 30.04 7.99
CA ARG A 112 -14.89 30.43 6.64
C ARG A 112 -15.80 29.76 5.61
N LYS A 113 -16.67 30.53 4.95
CA LYS A 113 -17.45 30.07 3.79
C LYS A 113 -16.49 29.84 2.62
N ILE A 114 -16.31 28.58 2.25
CA ILE A 114 -15.48 28.17 1.11
C ILE A 114 -16.31 28.32 -0.16
N GLY A 115 -15.84 29.16 -1.10
CA GLY A 115 -16.44 29.32 -2.42
C GLY A 115 -15.71 28.46 -3.44
N TYR A 116 -16.43 27.53 -4.09
CA TYR A 116 -15.90 26.65 -5.11
C TYR A 116 -16.29 27.13 -6.51
N GLN A 117 -15.33 27.16 -7.45
CA GLN A 117 -15.60 27.38 -8.87
C GLN A 117 -15.30 26.11 -9.66
N LYS A 118 -16.34 25.57 -10.30
CA LYS A 118 -16.21 24.49 -11.26
C LYS A 118 -15.89 25.13 -12.62
N ASN A 119 -14.63 25.12 -13.02
CA ASN A 119 -14.27 25.49 -14.38
C ASN A 119 -14.54 24.25 -15.26
N GLU A 120 -15.61 24.29 -16.04
CA GLU A 120 -15.98 23.19 -16.97
C GLU A 120 -15.16 23.21 -18.28
N GLU A 121 -14.26 24.19 -18.45
CA GLU A 121 -13.44 24.36 -19.64
C GLU A 121 -11.99 24.75 -19.29
N SER A 122 -11.18 23.79 -18.85
CA SER A 122 -9.72 23.89 -19.00
C SER A 122 -9.07 22.51 -18.92
N LYS A 123 -8.65 22.00 -20.08
CA LYS A 123 -7.79 20.81 -20.21
C LYS A 123 -6.34 21.08 -19.80
N ASP A 124 -6.03 22.30 -19.42
CA ASP A 124 -4.72 22.68 -18.91
C ASP A 124 -4.78 22.79 -17.39
N ILE A 125 -4.26 21.75 -16.71
CA ILE A 125 -3.87 21.82 -15.29
C ILE A 125 -2.57 22.64 -15.25
N GLY A 126 -2.70 23.94 -15.54
CA GLY A 126 -1.63 24.92 -15.66
C GLY A 126 -1.40 25.66 -14.34
N TYR A 127 -0.14 25.88 -14.01
CA TYR A 127 0.30 26.72 -12.89
C TYR A 127 0.09 28.19 -13.25
N GLU A 128 -1.05 28.78 -12.90
CA GLU A 128 -1.21 30.24 -13.05
C GLU A 128 -1.75 30.99 -11.83
N ASN A 129 -2.13 30.35 -10.73
CA ASN A 129 -2.50 31.07 -9.50
C ASN A 129 -2.11 30.28 -8.24
N ASP A 130 -1.98 30.94 -7.09
CA ASP A 130 -1.82 30.36 -5.73
C ASP A 130 -3.07 29.57 -5.29
N GLU A 131 -3.71 28.84 -6.19
CA GLU A 131 -4.93 28.08 -5.96
C GLU A 131 -4.59 26.63 -5.61
N SER A 132 -4.92 26.21 -4.39
CA SER A 132 -4.82 24.81 -3.99
C SER A 132 -6.06 24.04 -4.45
N PHE A 133 -5.87 22.92 -5.15
CA PHE A 133 -6.96 22.01 -5.45
C PHE A 133 -7.26 21.16 -4.20
N VAL A 134 -8.49 21.21 -3.71
CA VAL A 134 -8.90 20.55 -2.47
C VAL A 134 -10.07 19.62 -2.70
N MET A 135 -10.20 18.62 -1.84
CA MET A 135 -11.31 17.68 -1.82
C MET A 135 -11.80 17.52 -0.38
N THR A 136 -13.09 17.77 -0.16
CA THR A 136 -13.76 17.53 1.12
C THR A 136 -14.58 16.24 1.03
N ILE A 137 -14.39 15.34 1.99
CA ILE A 137 -14.97 14.00 2.01
C ILE A 137 -15.75 13.81 3.30
N LYS A 138 -16.97 13.28 3.18
CA LYS A 138 -17.78 12.78 4.28
C LYS A 138 -17.36 11.36 4.65
N ALA A 139 -17.05 11.15 5.92
CA ALA A 139 -16.57 9.88 6.45
C ALA A 139 -16.84 9.81 7.96
N LYS A 140 -16.97 8.62 8.53
CA LYS A 140 -17.28 8.45 9.95
C LYS A 140 -16.14 7.77 10.70
N THR A 141 -15.77 6.57 10.26
CA THR A 141 -14.82 5.69 10.96
C THR A 141 -13.41 6.29 11.00
N ILE A 142 -12.94 6.86 9.89
CA ILE A 142 -11.59 7.43 9.76
C ILE A 142 -11.41 8.74 10.51
N LEU A 143 -12.49 9.42 10.91
CA LEU A 143 -12.43 10.63 11.74
C LEU A 143 -12.16 10.32 13.21
N GLU A 144 -12.33 9.07 13.63
CA GLU A 144 -12.01 8.66 15.00
C GLU A 144 -10.50 8.82 15.25
N GLY A 145 -10.14 9.77 16.11
CA GLY A 145 -8.74 10.06 16.44
C GLY A 145 -7.95 10.78 15.35
N ILE A 146 -8.63 11.43 14.39
CA ILE A 146 -7.99 12.24 13.34
C ILE A 146 -7.30 13.48 13.90
N HIS A 147 -6.16 13.85 13.33
CA HIS A 147 -5.44 15.08 13.61
C HIS A 147 -5.05 15.79 12.31
N LEU A 148 -4.84 17.11 12.40
CA LEU A 148 -4.25 17.86 11.29
C LEU A 148 -2.87 17.29 10.96
N GLY A 149 -2.59 17.12 9.67
CA GLY A 149 -1.35 16.50 9.20
C GLY A 149 -1.34 14.97 9.19
N ASP A 150 -2.40 14.29 9.63
CA ASP A 150 -2.51 12.84 9.47
C ASP A 150 -2.61 12.46 7.97
N SER A 151 -2.07 11.29 7.63
CA SER A 151 -2.17 10.73 6.28
C SER A 151 -3.35 9.77 6.17
N ILE A 152 -4.16 9.96 5.13
CA ILE A 152 -5.31 9.12 4.80
C ILE A 152 -5.18 8.73 3.32
N ALA A 153 -5.29 7.43 3.04
CA ALA A 153 -5.36 6.94 1.67
C ALA A 153 -6.77 7.12 1.13
N VAL A 154 -6.92 7.88 0.05
CA VAL A 154 -8.18 8.06 -0.69
C VAL A 154 -8.05 7.35 -2.04
N ASN A 155 -8.83 6.29 -2.27
CA ASN A 155 -8.63 5.36 -3.39
C ASN A 155 -7.15 4.94 -3.53
N GLY A 156 -6.47 4.66 -2.42
CA GLY A 156 -5.05 4.29 -2.41
C GLY A 156 -4.07 5.44 -2.65
N THR A 157 -4.52 6.69 -2.67
CA THR A 157 -3.64 7.85 -2.76
C THR A 157 -3.43 8.45 -1.37
N CYS A 158 -2.21 8.45 -0.88
CA CYS A 158 -1.83 9.05 0.40
C CYS A 158 -2.00 10.57 0.33
N LEU A 159 -2.94 11.12 1.11
CA LEU A 159 -3.22 12.53 1.18
C LEU A 159 -3.16 13.02 2.63
N THR A 160 -2.72 14.26 2.82
CA THR A 160 -2.59 14.88 4.13
C THR A 160 -3.85 15.66 4.48
N VAL A 161 -4.40 15.42 5.67
CA VAL A 161 -5.55 16.14 6.22
C VAL A 161 -5.17 17.60 6.50
N THR A 162 -5.86 18.53 5.84
CA THR A 162 -5.65 19.99 5.99
C THR A 162 -6.70 20.66 6.87
N SER A 163 -7.90 20.08 6.95
CA SER A 163 -8.96 20.47 7.89
C SER A 163 -9.92 19.31 8.14
N PHE A 164 -10.66 19.34 9.24
CA PHE A 164 -11.73 18.37 9.51
C PHE A 164 -12.75 18.93 10.50
N ASP A 165 -13.94 18.35 10.46
CA ASP A 165 -15.06 18.63 11.36
C ASP A 165 -15.71 17.29 11.76
N THR A 166 -15.59 16.92 13.03
CA THR A 166 -16.12 15.65 13.55
C THR A 166 -17.62 15.69 13.80
N GLU A 167 -18.24 16.87 13.92
CA GLU A 167 -19.69 17.00 14.08
C GLU A 167 -20.39 16.87 12.73
N LEU A 168 -19.82 17.48 11.68
CA LEU A 168 -20.28 17.36 10.30
C LEU A 168 -19.86 16.06 9.61
N LEU A 169 -18.98 15.28 10.24
CA LEU A 169 -18.41 14.04 9.73
C LEU A 169 -17.65 14.25 8.41
N GLU A 170 -16.77 15.27 8.37
CA GLU A 170 -16.06 15.69 7.17
C GLU A 170 -14.57 15.94 7.41
N PHE A 171 -13.74 15.67 6.40
CA PHE A 171 -12.35 16.12 6.35
C PHE A 171 -11.98 16.63 4.96
N THR A 172 -10.95 17.46 4.90
CA THR A 172 -10.44 18.05 3.65
C THR A 172 -8.98 17.68 3.47
N VAL A 173 -8.62 17.44 2.21
CA VAL A 173 -7.25 17.15 1.76
C VAL A 173 -6.90 18.02 0.57
N GLY A 174 -5.61 18.36 0.44
CA GLY A 174 -5.07 19.02 -0.75
C GLY A 174 -4.56 18.00 -1.76
N LEU A 175 -4.76 18.26 -3.06
CA LEU A 175 -4.29 17.42 -4.15
C LEU A 175 -3.24 18.19 -4.95
N ALA A 176 -2.03 17.65 -4.99
CA ALA A 176 -0.96 18.22 -5.82
C ALA A 176 -1.24 17.96 -7.31
N PRO A 177 -0.71 18.80 -8.23
CA PRO A 177 -0.85 18.58 -9.66
C PRO A 177 -0.36 17.20 -10.13
N GLU A 178 0.73 16.68 -9.55
CA GLU A 178 1.21 15.33 -9.86
C GLU A 178 0.18 14.26 -9.47
N THR A 179 -0.44 14.40 -8.29
CA THR A 179 -1.51 13.53 -7.85
C THR A 179 -2.68 13.54 -8.83
N LEU A 180 -3.10 14.71 -9.29
CA LEU A 180 -4.19 14.83 -10.27
C LEU A 180 -3.85 14.19 -11.63
N ARG A 181 -2.58 14.23 -12.05
CA ARG A 181 -2.13 13.63 -13.32
C ARG A 181 -1.96 12.11 -13.24
N LYS A 182 -1.53 11.59 -12.08
CA LYS A 182 -1.18 10.17 -11.89
C LYS A 182 -2.32 9.31 -11.38
N THR A 183 -3.39 9.92 -10.86
CA THR A 183 -4.50 9.19 -10.23
C THR A 183 -5.82 9.44 -10.96
N SER A 184 -6.79 8.59 -10.68
CA SER A 184 -8.19 8.73 -11.09
C SER A 184 -8.95 9.79 -10.28
N LEU A 185 -8.32 10.46 -9.30
CA LEU A 185 -9.00 11.42 -8.42
C LEU A 185 -9.54 12.64 -9.18
N VAL A 186 -8.94 12.99 -10.32
CA VAL A 186 -9.42 14.08 -11.19
C VAL A 186 -10.80 13.79 -11.81
N GLU A 187 -11.21 12.52 -11.89
CA GLU A 187 -12.51 12.11 -12.43
C GLU A 187 -13.63 12.16 -11.37
N LEU A 188 -13.28 12.44 -10.11
CA LEU A 188 -14.25 12.51 -9.03
C LEU A 188 -15.02 13.84 -9.07
N GLY A 189 -16.32 13.74 -8.82
CA GLY A 189 -17.19 14.88 -8.55
C GLY A 189 -17.92 14.74 -7.22
N ARG A 190 -18.75 15.75 -6.88
CA ARG A 190 -19.64 15.68 -5.71
C ARG A 190 -20.51 14.43 -5.76
N GLY A 191 -20.61 13.73 -4.65
CA GLY A 191 -21.34 12.46 -4.51
C GLY A 191 -20.55 11.21 -4.89
N SER A 192 -19.33 11.35 -5.42
CA SER A 192 -18.50 10.17 -5.72
C SER A 192 -18.14 9.41 -4.46
N VAL A 193 -18.17 8.08 -4.54
CA VAL A 193 -17.78 7.19 -3.45
C VAL A 193 -16.29 6.87 -3.56
N VAL A 194 -15.58 6.88 -2.44
CA VAL A 194 -14.12 6.63 -2.38
C VAL A 194 -13.78 5.65 -1.27
N ASN A 195 -12.79 4.78 -1.50
CA ASN A 195 -12.18 3.96 -0.45
C ASN A 195 -11.34 4.84 0.47
N LEU A 196 -11.45 4.63 1.78
CA LEU A 196 -10.65 5.33 2.79
C LEU A 196 -9.92 4.34 3.72
N GLU A 197 -8.65 4.62 3.98
CA GLU A 197 -7.82 3.91 4.97
C GLU A 197 -6.91 4.91 5.69
N ARG A 198 -6.83 4.84 7.03
CA ARG A 198 -5.89 5.64 7.82
C ARG A 198 -4.50 5.04 7.74
N ALA A 199 -3.47 5.88 7.81
CA ALA A 199 -2.11 5.39 7.92
C ALA A 199 -1.91 4.57 9.21
N VAL A 200 -1.19 3.46 9.10
CA VAL A 200 -1.07 2.48 10.19
C VAL A 200 -0.26 3.00 11.37
N CYS A 201 -0.69 2.60 12.56
CA CYS A 201 0.11 2.69 13.78
C CYS A 201 1.09 1.51 13.86
N PRO A 202 2.26 1.64 14.51
CA PRO A 202 3.22 0.54 14.66
C PRO A 202 2.67 -0.74 15.31
N SER A 203 1.60 -0.63 16.10
CA SER A 203 0.94 -1.76 16.77
C SER A 203 -0.17 -2.42 15.94
N THR A 204 -0.40 -1.96 14.70
CA THR A 204 -1.49 -2.44 13.85
C THR A 204 -1.16 -3.80 13.27
N ARG A 205 -2.16 -4.67 13.15
CA ARG A 205 -2.02 -5.93 12.41
C ARG A 205 -2.00 -5.62 10.91
N MET A 206 -0.95 -6.02 10.21
CA MET A 206 -0.89 -5.89 8.75
C MET A 206 -1.64 -7.06 8.10
N GLY A 207 -2.90 -6.83 7.74
CA GLY A 207 -3.78 -7.86 7.14
C GLY A 207 -3.67 -7.98 5.62
N GLY A 208 -3.18 -6.93 4.94
CA GLY A 208 -2.88 -6.93 3.51
C GLY A 208 -1.38 -7.04 3.25
N HIS A 209 -0.84 -6.09 2.48
CA HIS A 209 0.59 -6.00 2.19
C HIS A 209 1.11 -4.57 2.45
N PHE A 210 2.38 -4.30 2.16
CA PHE A 210 2.94 -2.96 2.31
C PHE A 210 2.43 -2.04 1.20
N VAL A 211 1.51 -1.14 1.55
CA VAL A 211 0.98 -0.11 0.66
C VAL A 211 1.52 1.24 1.13
N GLN A 212 2.14 2.00 0.23
CA GLN A 212 2.65 3.35 0.52
C GLN A 212 1.58 4.42 0.32
N GLY A 213 0.57 4.13 -0.49
CA GLY A 213 -0.38 5.12 -0.97
C GLY A 213 0.23 5.99 -2.08
N HIS A 214 1.24 5.48 -2.77
CA HIS A 214 1.95 6.14 -3.86
C HIS A 214 1.55 5.47 -5.17
N VAL A 215 0.40 5.89 -5.70
CA VAL A 215 -0.15 5.38 -6.95
C VAL A 215 0.85 5.56 -8.09
N ASP A 216 1.16 4.47 -8.78
CA ASP A 216 2.10 4.46 -9.90
C ASP A 216 1.46 4.92 -11.20
N GLY A 217 0.17 4.65 -11.35
CA GLY A 217 -0.65 5.08 -12.47
C GLY A 217 -2.08 4.59 -12.34
N THR A 218 -2.79 4.63 -13.46
CA THR A 218 -4.18 4.16 -13.52
C THR A 218 -4.31 2.94 -14.41
N GLY A 219 -5.32 2.10 -14.12
CA GLY A 219 -5.78 1.03 -14.99
C GLY A 219 -7.24 1.23 -15.37
N GLU A 220 -7.69 0.57 -16.42
CA GLU A 220 -9.08 0.58 -16.89
C GLU A 220 -9.75 -0.77 -16.61
N ILE A 221 -10.93 -0.77 -15.99
CA ILE A 221 -11.71 -2.00 -15.80
C ILE A 221 -12.24 -2.46 -17.17
N VAL A 222 -11.82 -3.63 -17.64
CA VAL A 222 -12.23 -4.18 -18.95
C VAL A 222 -13.27 -5.28 -18.84
N SER A 223 -13.42 -5.90 -17.66
CA SER A 223 -14.46 -6.89 -17.41
C SER A 223 -14.82 -6.98 -15.92
N LEU A 224 -16.11 -7.19 -15.66
CA LEU A 224 -16.70 -7.52 -14.36
C LEU A 224 -17.59 -8.74 -14.58
N THR A 225 -17.16 -9.91 -14.12
CA THR A 225 -17.85 -11.19 -14.38
C THR A 225 -18.17 -11.90 -13.06
N PRO A 226 -19.46 -12.03 -12.67
CA PRO A 226 -19.85 -12.80 -11.50
C PRO A 226 -19.54 -14.29 -11.65
N GLU A 227 -19.05 -14.91 -10.58
CA GLU A 227 -18.88 -16.35 -10.45
C GLU A 227 -19.32 -16.78 -9.04
N GLY A 228 -20.53 -17.34 -8.94
CA GLY A 228 -21.13 -17.64 -7.63
C GLY A 228 -21.37 -16.37 -6.83
N ASP A 229 -20.81 -16.31 -5.61
CA ASP A 229 -20.82 -15.14 -4.72
C ASP A 229 -19.62 -14.22 -4.91
N SER A 230 -18.73 -14.56 -5.84
CA SER A 230 -17.48 -13.87 -6.11
C SER A 230 -17.57 -13.08 -7.42
N LEU A 231 -16.69 -12.09 -7.57
CA LEU A 231 -16.64 -11.21 -8.73
C LEU A 231 -15.25 -11.21 -9.33
N TRP A 232 -15.12 -11.67 -10.57
CA TRP A 232 -13.93 -11.49 -11.38
C TRP A 232 -13.85 -10.05 -11.88
N VAL A 233 -12.69 -9.42 -11.67
CA VAL A 233 -12.38 -8.09 -12.20
C VAL A 233 -11.12 -8.21 -13.04
N LYS A 234 -11.20 -7.79 -14.31
CA LYS A 234 -10.04 -7.71 -15.21
C LYS A 234 -9.73 -6.24 -15.47
N VAL A 235 -8.46 -5.85 -15.31
CA VAL A 235 -7.98 -4.48 -15.43
C VAL A 235 -6.86 -4.43 -16.47
N ARG A 236 -6.93 -3.45 -17.38
CA ARG A 236 -5.86 -3.12 -18.34
C ARG A 236 -4.98 -2.01 -17.77
N VAL A 237 -3.67 -2.15 -17.90
CA VAL A 237 -2.67 -1.16 -17.46
C VAL A 237 -1.61 -0.95 -18.54
N GLU A 238 -0.83 0.12 -18.39
CA GLU A 238 0.37 0.34 -19.21
C GLU A 238 1.43 -0.74 -18.97
N LYS A 239 2.22 -1.03 -20.00
CA LYS A 239 3.23 -2.11 -19.99
C LYS A 239 4.29 -1.89 -18.90
N GLU A 240 4.60 -0.63 -18.62
CA GLU A 240 5.53 -0.17 -17.60
C GLU A 240 5.09 -0.58 -16.19
N LEU A 241 3.78 -0.65 -15.93
CA LEU A 241 3.23 -1.16 -14.67
C LEU A 241 3.14 -2.68 -14.68
N LEU A 242 2.70 -3.26 -15.80
CA LEU A 242 2.46 -4.70 -15.92
C LEU A 242 3.69 -5.54 -15.57
N ARG A 243 4.90 -5.06 -15.87
CA ARG A 243 6.16 -5.77 -15.55
C ARG A 243 6.38 -6.06 -14.07
N TYR A 244 5.67 -5.37 -13.18
CA TYR A 244 5.74 -5.58 -11.72
C TYR A 244 4.59 -6.43 -11.18
N ILE A 245 3.64 -6.81 -12.03
CA ILE A 245 2.46 -7.57 -11.66
C ILE A 245 2.73 -9.03 -11.97
N VAL A 246 2.62 -9.89 -10.96
CA VAL A 246 2.90 -11.32 -11.08
C VAL A 246 1.72 -12.15 -10.56
N PRO A 247 1.42 -13.32 -11.15
CA PRO A 247 0.42 -14.24 -10.62
C PRO A 247 0.71 -14.57 -9.15
N LYS A 248 -0.34 -14.57 -8.32
CA LYS A 248 -0.28 -14.75 -6.85
C LYS A 248 0.50 -13.67 -6.09
N GLY A 249 0.91 -12.60 -6.77
CA GLY A 249 1.48 -11.41 -6.14
C GLY A 249 0.42 -10.51 -5.53
N PHE A 250 0.87 -9.59 -4.68
CA PHE A 250 0.02 -8.53 -4.16
C PHE A 250 -0.05 -7.35 -5.13
N ILE A 251 -1.18 -6.65 -5.09
CA ILE A 251 -1.40 -5.39 -5.80
C ILE A 251 -2.40 -4.54 -5.01
N ALA A 252 -2.23 -3.22 -5.04
CA ALA A 252 -3.22 -2.30 -4.50
C ALA A 252 -4.01 -1.65 -5.64
N VAL A 253 -5.33 -1.87 -5.65
CA VAL A 253 -6.26 -1.28 -6.64
C VAL A 253 -7.28 -0.41 -5.92
N ASP A 254 -7.31 0.88 -6.22
CA ASP A 254 -8.02 1.90 -5.43
C ASP A 254 -7.74 1.79 -3.92
N GLY A 255 -6.51 1.42 -3.56
CA GLY A 255 -6.09 1.21 -2.17
C GLY A 255 -6.56 -0.08 -1.55
N ALA A 256 -7.30 -0.94 -2.24
CA ALA A 256 -7.60 -2.28 -1.75
C ALA A 256 -6.44 -3.23 -2.07
N SER A 257 -5.88 -3.89 -1.06
CA SER A 257 -4.88 -4.96 -1.17
C SER A 257 -5.54 -6.23 -1.69
N LEU A 258 -5.10 -6.68 -2.86
CA LEU A 258 -5.68 -7.80 -3.59
C LEU A 258 -4.60 -8.77 -4.03
N THR A 259 -5.02 -9.99 -4.36
CA THR A 259 -4.14 -11.01 -4.93
C THR A 259 -4.42 -11.14 -6.41
N VAL A 260 -3.37 -10.95 -7.22
CA VAL A 260 -3.43 -11.18 -8.67
C VAL A 260 -3.64 -12.68 -8.90
N VAL A 261 -4.61 -13.04 -9.74
CA VAL A 261 -4.79 -14.45 -10.12
C VAL A 261 -3.98 -14.74 -11.39
N ASP A 262 -4.31 -14.05 -12.48
CA ASP A 262 -3.68 -14.20 -13.79
C ASP A 262 -3.16 -12.86 -14.32
N VAL A 263 -2.13 -12.96 -15.15
CA VAL A 263 -1.56 -11.85 -15.93
C VAL A 263 -1.61 -12.25 -17.41
N PHE A 264 -2.07 -11.33 -18.24
CA PHE A 264 -2.26 -11.47 -19.68
C PHE A 264 -1.36 -10.46 -20.38
N ASP A 265 -0.08 -10.80 -20.55
CA ASP A 265 0.96 -9.91 -21.08
C ASP A 265 0.59 -9.30 -22.44
N ASP A 266 0.08 -10.12 -23.36
CA ASP A 266 -0.29 -9.69 -24.72
C ASP A 266 -1.45 -8.68 -24.74
N GLU A 267 -2.32 -8.73 -23.73
CA GLU A 267 -3.48 -7.83 -23.60
C GLU A 267 -3.19 -6.59 -22.75
N GLY A 268 -2.03 -6.56 -22.06
CA GLY A 268 -1.75 -5.54 -21.06
C GLY A 268 -2.67 -5.62 -19.84
N CYS A 269 -3.14 -6.82 -19.48
CA CYS A 269 -4.17 -7.00 -18.46
C CYS A 269 -3.71 -7.90 -17.30
N PHE A 270 -4.33 -7.73 -16.15
CA PHE A 270 -4.33 -8.69 -15.06
C PHE A 270 -5.75 -8.83 -14.50
N ASN A 271 -5.98 -9.88 -13.72
CA ASN A 271 -7.25 -10.06 -13.04
C ASN A 271 -7.06 -10.37 -11.55
N PHE A 272 -8.14 -10.19 -10.80
CA PHE A 272 -8.28 -10.61 -9.41
C PHE A 272 -9.74 -10.98 -9.15
N MET A 273 -9.95 -11.68 -8.04
CA MET A 273 -11.28 -12.10 -7.60
C MET A 273 -11.64 -11.42 -6.29
N LEU A 274 -12.82 -10.82 -6.24
CA LEU A 274 -13.37 -10.21 -5.03
C LEU A 274 -14.35 -11.16 -4.36
N VAL A 275 -14.09 -11.53 -3.11
CA VAL A 275 -15.04 -12.26 -2.27
C VAL A 275 -16.18 -11.35 -1.82
N ALA A 276 -17.33 -11.92 -1.46
CA ALA A 276 -18.53 -11.17 -1.08
C ALA A 276 -18.30 -10.11 0.02
N TYR A 277 -17.46 -10.40 1.02
CA TYR A 277 -17.11 -9.42 2.05
C TYR A 277 -16.44 -8.20 1.43
N THR A 278 -15.36 -8.38 0.66
CA THR A 278 -14.63 -7.28 0.03
C THR A 278 -15.52 -6.50 -0.92
N GLN A 279 -16.41 -7.17 -1.66
CA GLN A 279 -17.32 -6.49 -2.58
C GLN A 279 -18.20 -5.44 -1.89
N ASN A 280 -18.64 -5.70 -0.66
CA ASN A 280 -19.48 -4.78 0.09
C ASN A 280 -18.70 -3.65 0.80
N ASN A 281 -17.37 -3.72 0.83
CA ASN A 281 -16.52 -2.84 1.62
C ASN A 281 -15.58 -1.97 0.78
N ILE A 282 -15.58 -2.11 -0.55
CA ILE A 282 -14.74 -1.30 -1.45
C ILE A 282 -15.54 -0.78 -2.65
N VAL A 283 -15.04 0.27 -3.30
CA VAL A 283 -15.73 0.92 -4.43
C VAL A 283 -15.68 0.16 -5.76
N ILE A 284 -14.75 -0.78 -5.94
CA ILE A 284 -14.52 -1.44 -7.24
C ILE A 284 -15.80 -2.07 -7.82
N PRO A 285 -16.64 -2.81 -7.07
CA PRO A 285 -17.89 -3.39 -7.60
C PRO A 285 -18.95 -2.35 -7.97
N LEU A 286 -18.85 -1.12 -7.48
CA LEU A 286 -19.74 -0.02 -7.85
C LEU A 286 -19.34 0.64 -9.18
N LYS A 287 -18.12 0.37 -9.66
CA LYS A 287 -17.61 0.88 -10.92
C LYS A 287 -18.14 0.06 -12.11
N LYS A 288 -18.07 0.66 -13.29
CA LYS A 288 -18.45 0.07 -14.58
C LYS A 288 -17.21 -0.21 -15.42
N VAL A 289 -17.37 -1.12 -16.37
CA VAL A 289 -16.39 -1.33 -17.45
C VAL A 289 -16.10 0.00 -18.15
N GLY A 290 -14.82 0.28 -18.42
CA GLY A 290 -14.30 1.52 -18.97
C GLY A 290 -13.90 2.56 -17.92
N GLN A 291 -14.27 2.39 -16.64
CA GLN A 291 -13.83 3.32 -15.59
C GLN A 291 -12.41 3.03 -15.11
N LYS A 292 -11.72 4.10 -14.69
CA LYS A 292 -10.37 3.99 -14.17
C LYS A 292 -10.32 3.54 -12.71
N VAL A 293 -9.22 2.90 -12.36
CA VAL A 293 -8.82 2.56 -10.99
C VAL A 293 -7.39 3.03 -10.77
N ASN A 294 -7.06 3.44 -9.54
CA ASN A 294 -5.68 3.69 -9.14
C ASN A 294 -4.96 2.36 -8.96
N VAL A 295 -3.72 2.26 -9.43
CA VAL A 295 -2.88 1.07 -9.30
C VAL A 295 -1.57 1.43 -8.61
N GLU A 296 -1.28 0.77 -7.50
CA GLU A 296 0.04 0.74 -6.86
C GLU A 296 0.55 -0.70 -6.89
N VAL A 297 1.70 -0.91 -7.53
CA VAL A 297 2.34 -2.23 -7.58
C VAL A 297 3.15 -2.49 -6.32
N ASP A 298 3.35 -3.75 -5.97
CA ASP A 298 4.15 -4.12 -4.80
C ASP A 298 5.58 -3.53 -4.92
N ILE A 299 5.96 -2.72 -3.93
CA ILE A 299 7.26 -2.05 -3.85
C ILE A 299 8.43 -3.05 -3.90
N LEU A 300 8.22 -4.30 -3.47
CA LEU A 300 9.23 -5.35 -3.56
C LEU A 300 9.69 -5.58 -5.01
N GLY A 301 8.78 -5.52 -5.99
CA GLY A 301 9.12 -5.67 -7.41
C GLY A 301 10.10 -4.59 -7.90
N LYS A 302 9.89 -3.34 -7.49
CA LYS A 302 10.76 -2.20 -7.83
C LYS A 302 12.13 -2.32 -7.18
N TYR A 303 12.20 -2.75 -5.92
CA TYR A 303 13.48 -2.98 -5.24
C TYR A 303 14.28 -4.10 -5.90
N VAL A 304 13.63 -5.20 -6.29
CA VAL A 304 14.26 -6.30 -7.03
C VAL A 304 14.80 -5.80 -8.36
N GLU A 305 14.01 -5.07 -9.15
CA GLU A 305 14.48 -4.50 -10.43
C GLU A 305 15.68 -3.56 -10.23
N ARG A 306 15.63 -2.67 -9.22
CA ARG A 306 16.73 -1.75 -8.92
C ARG A 306 18.00 -2.49 -8.53
N LEU A 307 17.89 -3.56 -7.73
CA LEU A 307 19.03 -4.38 -7.32
C LEU A 307 19.65 -5.09 -8.54
N LEU A 308 18.84 -5.70 -9.40
CA LEU A 308 19.31 -6.38 -10.60
C LEU A 308 19.99 -5.41 -11.58
N SER A 309 19.44 -4.20 -11.72
CA SER A 309 19.97 -3.15 -12.59
C SER A 309 21.24 -2.48 -12.06
N SER A 310 21.61 -2.69 -10.80
CA SER A 310 22.77 -2.05 -10.16
C SER A 310 24.12 -2.71 -10.49
N GLY A 311 24.12 -3.80 -11.28
CA GLY A 311 25.32 -4.60 -11.54
C GLY A 311 25.69 -5.56 -10.40
N PHE A 312 24.86 -5.65 -9.35
CA PHE A 312 25.06 -6.55 -8.21
C PHE A 312 25.28 -8.01 -8.63
N LEU A 313 24.51 -8.51 -9.60
CA LEU A 313 24.67 -9.87 -10.10
C LEU A 313 26.02 -10.11 -10.79
N GLU A 314 26.57 -9.11 -11.48
CA GLU A 314 27.87 -9.24 -12.14
C GLU A 314 28.99 -9.30 -11.10
N ASN A 315 28.89 -8.51 -10.03
CA ASN A 315 29.83 -8.54 -8.91
C ASN A 315 29.81 -9.89 -8.16
N LEU A 316 28.63 -10.50 -8.00
CA LEU A 316 28.50 -11.84 -7.40
C LEU A 316 29.13 -12.94 -8.27
N LYS A 317 28.99 -12.87 -9.60
CA LYS A 317 29.61 -13.84 -10.51
C LYS A 317 31.13 -13.72 -10.56
N SER A 318 31.67 -12.53 -10.28
CA SER A 318 33.11 -12.27 -10.24
C SER A 318 33.78 -12.58 -8.90
N SER A 319 33.02 -12.92 -7.85
CA SER A 319 33.51 -13.24 -6.50
C SER A 319 33.54 -14.75 -6.25
#